data_AF-A0A2T2V8H3-F1
#
_entry.id   AF-A0A2T2V8H3-F1
#
_cell.length_a   1.000
_cell.length_b   1.000
_cell.length_c   1.000
_cell.angle_alpha   90.00
_cell.angle_beta   90.00
_cell.angle_gamma   90.00
#
_symmetry.space_group_name_H-M   'P 1'
#
loop_
_entity.id
_entity.type
_entity.pdbx_description
1 polymer ?
#
loop_
_entity_poly.entity_id
_entity_poly.type
_entity_poly.pdbx_seq_one_letter_code
_entity_poly.pdbx_strand_id
1 'polypeptide(L)'
;MRLRRRSSIFPVCLFVLPFLPSPARVLTDPFSLLAFLAALLAGVFWLSTLDALEGVFEVLPPVIWAYFLPMFATTAGLTPAEHALYDGMTTYLLPFALFLLMLTVDLPAILRLGPMALGMLVVGTVGIVLGAAVSYALFQAL
;
A
#
# COMPACT_ATOMS: atom_id res chain seq x y z
N MET A 1 34.07 -16.55 13.96
CA MET A 1 34.39 -15.68 12.80
C MET A 1 33.21 -15.71 11.84
N ARG A 2 32.25 -14.79 12.02
CA ARG A 2 30.92 -14.73 11.39
C ARG A 2 30.95 -13.78 10.19
N LEU A 3 30.98 -14.28 8.95
CA LEU A 3 30.88 -13.46 7.72
C LEU A 3 30.00 -14.10 6.61
N ARG A 4 28.98 -14.89 6.97
CA ARG A 4 28.12 -15.59 5.98
C ARG A 4 26.61 -15.34 6.21
N ARG A 5 26.22 -14.09 6.47
CA ARG A 5 24.80 -13.69 6.65
C ARG A 5 24.51 -12.27 6.14
N ARG A 6 25.21 -11.82 5.10
CA ARG A 6 25.05 -10.48 4.50
C ARG A 6 24.99 -10.52 2.97
N SER A 7 24.45 -11.58 2.38
CA SER A 7 24.28 -11.69 0.92
C SER A 7 22.82 -11.82 0.48
N SER A 8 21.92 -12.29 1.35
CA SER A 8 20.49 -12.42 1.03
C SER A 8 19.66 -11.14 1.19
N ILE A 9 20.21 -10.11 1.83
CA ILE A 9 19.57 -8.78 1.94
C ILE A 9 19.98 -7.86 0.78
N PHE A 10 21.11 -8.15 0.13
CA PHE A 10 21.64 -7.33 -0.97
C PHE A 10 20.78 -7.28 -2.25
N PRO A 11 20.10 -8.34 -2.72
CA PRO A 11 19.30 -8.23 -3.95
C PRO A 11 18.05 -7.36 -3.76
N VAL A 12 17.47 -7.32 -2.55
CA VAL A 12 16.36 -6.41 -2.23
C VAL A 12 16.84 -4.95 -2.21
N CYS A 13 18.03 -4.71 -1.68
CA CYS A 13 18.64 -3.37 -1.67
C CYS A 13 18.97 -2.88 -3.10
N LEU A 14 19.33 -3.80 -4.01
CA LEU A 14 19.65 -3.47 -5.41
C LEU A 14 18.42 -3.02 -6.23
N PHE A 15 17.21 -3.49 -5.90
CA PHE A 15 15.96 -3.00 -6.50
C PHE A 15 15.54 -1.61 -5.97
N VAL A 16 16.05 -1.22 -4.80
CA VAL A 16 15.87 0.12 -4.19
C VAL A 16 16.93 1.11 -4.70
N LEU A 17 18.05 0.63 -5.26
CA LEU A 17 19.14 1.44 -5.79
C LEU A 17 18.89 2.25 -7.08
N PRO A 18 17.82 2.08 -7.90
CA PRO A 18 17.50 3.06 -8.94
C PRO A 18 16.80 4.30 -8.35
N PHE A 19 16.47 4.32 -7.05
CA PHE A 19 16.02 5.51 -6.33
C PHE A 19 17.22 6.42 -5.96
N LEU A 20 18.01 6.80 -6.96
CA LEU A 20 18.93 7.93 -6.83
C LEU A 20 18.11 9.15 -6.38
N PRO A 21 18.65 10.02 -5.51
CA PRO A 21 17.96 11.25 -5.14
C PRO A 21 17.89 12.14 -6.38
N SER A 22 16.79 12.07 -7.14
CA SER A 22 16.51 13.06 -8.16
C SER A 22 16.38 14.41 -7.44
N PRO A 23 17.24 15.40 -7.72
CA PRO A 23 17.28 16.69 -7.01
C PRO A 23 16.08 17.61 -7.35
N ALA A 24 15.01 17.08 -7.93
CA ALA A 24 13.82 17.81 -8.33
C ALA A 24 12.56 17.22 -7.68
N ARG A 25 12.54 17.14 -6.35
CA ARG A 25 11.26 17.01 -5.64
C ARG A 25 10.57 18.36 -5.68
N VAL A 26 9.55 18.47 -6.51
CA VAL A 26 8.84 19.73 -6.73
C VAL A 26 7.87 20.01 -5.58
N LEU A 27 7.36 18.97 -4.92
CA LEU A 27 6.36 19.07 -3.85
C LEU A 27 7.01 18.81 -2.48
N THR A 28 7.65 19.81 -1.92
CA THR A 28 8.25 19.77 -0.57
C THR A 28 7.36 20.40 0.50
N ASP A 29 6.46 21.31 0.11
CA ASP A 29 5.58 21.96 1.06
C ASP A 29 4.47 21.00 1.52
N PRO A 30 4.23 20.86 2.84
CA PRO A 30 3.23 19.93 3.38
C PRO A 30 1.83 20.14 2.79
N PHE A 31 1.44 21.40 2.60
CA PHE A 31 0.13 21.74 2.05
C PHE A 31 0.01 21.40 0.57
N SER A 32 1.04 21.69 -0.23
CA SER A 32 1.06 21.37 -1.67
C SER A 32 1.06 19.86 -1.91
N LEU A 33 1.81 19.12 -1.08
CA LEU A 33 1.86 17.66 -1.13
C LEU A 33 0.51 17.03 -0.77
N LEU A 34 -0.12 17.51 0.31
CA LEU A 34 -1.46 17.07 0.70
C LEU A 34 -2.49 17.40 -0.38
N ALA A 35 -2.46 18.62 -0.91
CA ALA A 35 -3.37 19.07 -1.96
C ALA A 35 -3.23 18.23 -3.24
N PHE A 36 -1.99 17.91 -3.64
CA PHE A 36 -1.73 17.05 -4.78
C PHE A 36 -2.30 15.63 -4.57
N LEU A 37 -2.00 14.99 -3.44
CA LEU A 37 -2.48 13.64 -3.14
C LEU A 37 -4.01 13.60 -3.01
N ALA A 38 -4.60 14.61 -2.35
CA ALA A 38 -6.05 14.74 -2.23
C ALA A 38 -6.72 14.97 -3.59
N ALA A 39 -6.16 15.84 -4.44
CA ALA A 39 -6.67 16.09 -5.78
C ALA A 39 -6.56 14.86 -6.68
N LEU A 40 -5.45 14.11 -6.57
CA LEU A 40 -5.26 12.86 -7.30
C LEU A 40 -6.32 11.83 -6.90
N LEU A 41 -6.54 11.62 -5.60
CA LEU A 41 -7.57 10.70 -5.10
C LEU A 41 -8.97 11.16 -5.49
N ALA A 42 -9.29 12.44 -5.29
CA ALA A 42 -10.56 13.02 -5.69
C ALA A 42 -10.79 12.86 -7.20
N GLY A 43 -9.76 13.07 -8.01
CA GLY A 43 -9.80 12.83 -9.45
C GLY A 43 -10.11 11.38 -9.79
N VAL A 44 -9.46 10.40 -9.13
CA VAL A 44 -9.72 8.97 -9.36
C VAL A 44 -11.15 8.59 -9.01
N PHE A 45 -11.63 8.97 -7.82
CA PHE A 45 -12.99 8.65 -7.39
C PHE A 45 -14.04 9.38 -8.22
N TRP A 46 -13.79 10.62 -8.64
CA TRP A 46 -14.65 11.32 -9.59
C TRP A 46 -14.67 10.60 -10.94
N LEU A 47 -13.51 10.21 -11.47
CA LEU A 47 -13.43 9.57 -12.77
C LEU A 47 -14.17 8.22 -12.78
N SER A 48 -14.24 7.55 -11.62
CA SER A 48 -15.00 6.31 -11.44
C SER A 48 -16.52 6.45 -11.48
N THR A 49 -17.05 7.68 -11.42
CA THR A 49 -18.50 7.93 -11.60
C THR A 49 -18.89 8.25 -13.04
N LEU A 50 -17.93 8.29 -13.97
CA LEU A 50 -18.20 8.56 -15.39
C LEU A 50 -18.52 7.28 -16.15
N ASP A 51 -19.70 7.24 -16.77
CA ASP A 51 -20.17 6.09 -17.57
C ASP A 51 -19.19 5.73 -18.72
N ALA A 52 -18.50 6.72 -19.29
CA ALA A 52 -17.54 6.51 -20.37
C ALA A 52 -16.31 5.67 -19.97
N LEU A 53 -16.01 5.59 -18.66
CA LEU A 53 -14.84 4.89 -18.12
C LEU A 53 -15.21 3.67 -17.27
N GLU A 54 -16.50 3.29 -17.25
CA GLU A 54 -17.03 2.17 -16.47
C GLU A 54 -16.26 0.87 -16.73
N GLY A 55 -15.99 0.55 -18.00
CA GLY A 55 -15.26 -0.67 -18.36
C GLY A 55 -13.82 -0.74 -17.82
N VAL A 56 -13.19 0.40 -17.52
CA VAL A 56 -11.85 0.41 -16.89
C VAL A 56 -11.98 0.16 -15.38
N PHE A 57 -13.00 0.74 -14.74
CA PHE A 57 -13.22 0.62 -13.30
C PHE A 57 -13.91 -0.70 -12.89
N GLU A 58 -14.56 -1.40 -13.83
CA GLU A 58 -15.08 -2.77 -13.64
C GLU A 58 -13.93 -3.79 -13.53
N VAL A 59 -12.87 -3.62 -14.33
CA VAL A 59 -11.67 -4.50 -14.28
C VAL A 59 -10.79 -4.16 -13.08
N LEU A 60 -10.54 -2.87 -12.83
CA LEU A 60 -9.70 -2.40 -11.73
C LEU A 60 -10.47 -1.38 -10.87
N PRO A 61 -10.93 -1.76 -9.67
CA PRO A 61 -11.65 -0.87 -8.78
C PRO A 61 -10.87 0.42 -8.48
N PRO A 62 -11.55 1.54 -8.16
CA PRO A 62 -10.90 2.82 -7.88
C PRO A 62 -9.83 2.76 -6.78
N VAL A 63 -9.99 1.87 -5.80
CA VAL A 63 -9.03 1.64 -4.70
C VAL A 63 -7.66 1.17 -5.22
N ILE A 64 -7.65 0.39 -6.31
CA ILE A 64 -6.41 -0.07 -6.93
C ILE A 64 -5.66 1.11 -7.55
N TRP A 65 -6.36 1.98 -8.27
CA TRP A 65 -5.81 3.21 -8.84
C TRP A 65 -5.34 4.20 -7.77
N ALA A 66 -6.09 4.30 -6.67
CA ALA A 66 -5.73 5.10 -5.50
C ALA A 66 -4.40 4.67 -4.85
N TYR A 67 -3.95 3.42 -5.08
CA TYR A 67 -2.64 2.94 -4.64
C TYR A 67 -1.55 3.13 -5.70
N PHE A 68 -1.83 2.76 -6.96
CA PHE A 68 -0.82 2.77 -8.01
C PHE A 68 -0.41 4.17 -8.48
N LEU A 69 -1.37 5.10 -8.62
CA LEU A 69 -1.07 6.45 -9.10
C LEU A 69 -0.12 7.25 -8.19
N PRO A 70 -0.30 7.31 -6.85
CA PRO A 70 0.67 7.99 -5.98
C PRO A 70 2.02 7.25 -5.93
N MET A 71 2.03 5.92 -6.12
CA MET A 71 3.26 5.17 -6.29
C MET A 71 4.01 5.60 -7.55
N PHE A 72 3.32 5.70 -8.71
CA PHE A 72 3.93 6.17 -9.95
C PHE A 72 4.44 7.61 -9.83
N ALA A 73 3.68 8.50 -9.17
CA ALA A 73 4.12 9.87 -8.90
C ALA A 73 5.43 9.92 -8.09
N THR A 74 5.57 9.02 -7.11
CA THR A 74 6.82 8.89 -6.33
C THR A 74 7.96 8.35 -7.18
N THR A 75 7.72 7.32 -8.01
CA THR A 75 8.75 6.78 -8.90
C THR A 75 9.19 7.77 -10.00
N ALA A 76 8.30 8.66 -10.43
CA ALA A 76 8.59 9.74 -11.37
C ALA A 76 9.28 10.94 -10.71
N GLY A 77 9.46 10.94 -9.39
CA GLY A 77 10.13 11.99 -8.62
C GLY A 77 9.25 13.21 -8.27
N LEU A 78 7.93 13.16 -8.54
CA LEU A 78 7.01 14.26 -8.22
C LEU A 78 6.83 14.41 -6.71
N THR A 79 6.65 13.28 -6.02
CA THR A 79 6.44 13.23 -4.57
C THR A 79 7.63 12.58 -3.86
N PRO A 80 7.99 13.04 -2.65
CA PRO A 80 8.99 12.37 -1.83
C PRO A 80 8.57 10.96 -1.43
N ALA A 81 9.54 10.05 -1.27
CA ALA A 81 9.30 8.75 -0.66
C ALA A 81 9.11 8.85 0.86
N GLU A 82 9.74 9.84 1.49
CA GLU A 82 9.68 10.08 2.94
C GLU A 82 9.39 11.56 3.20
N HIS A 83 8.43 11.83 4.08
CA HIS A 83 8.04 13.19 4.46
C HIS A 83 7.30 13.19 5.80
N ALA A 84 7.54 14.21 6.63
CA ALA A 84 6.91 14.33 7.96
C ALA A 84 5.37 14.38 7.92
N LEU A 85 4.80 14.84 6.79
CA LEU A 85 3.36 14.78 6.55
C LEU A 85 2.84 13.34 6.58
N TYR A 86 3.54 12.39 5.95
CA TYR A 86 3.12 10.99 5.87
C TYR A 86 3.17 10.32 7.24
N ASP A 87 4.18 10.66 8.05
CA ASP A 87 4.28 10.21 9.43
C ASP A 87 3.12 10.74 10.27
N GLY A 88 2.76 12.02 10.08
CA GLY A 88 1.58 12.62 10.71
C GLY A 88 0.26 11.94 10.29
N MET A 89 0.10 11.64 9.00
CA MET A 89 -1.08 10.92 8.50
C MET A 89 -1.18 9.50 9.08
N THR A 90 -0.07 8.79 9.16
CA THR A 90 -0.02 7.44 9.74
C THR A 90 -0.26 7.46 11.25
N THR A 91 0.29 8.44 11.96
CA THR A 91 0.18 8.53 13.42
C THR A 91 -1.19 8.98 13.88
N TYR A 92 -1.84 9.88 13.14
CA TYR A 92 -3.12 10.47 13.53
C TYR A 92 -4.29 9.96 12.68
N LEU A 93 -4.23 10.08 11.36
CA LEU A 93 -5.38 9.77 10.49
C LEU A 93 -5.63 8.27 10.39
N LEU A 94 -4.58 7.44 10.30
CA LEU A 94 -4.73 5.98 10.15
C LEU A 94 -5.44 5.33 11.34
N PRO A 95 -5.09 5.58 12.62
CA PRO A 95 -5.86 5.01 13.74
C PRO A 95 -7.31 5.51 13.77
N PHE A 96 -7.58 6.78 13.40
CA PHE A 96 -8.96 7.26 13.28
C PHE A 96 -9.71 6.55 12.14
N ALA A 97 -9.09 6.36 10.98
CA ALA A 97 -9.69 5.65 9.85
C ALA A 97 -9.97 4.18 10.18
N LEU A 98 -9.03 3.49 10.84
CA LEU A 98 -9.23 2.12 11.30
C LEU A 98 -10.31 2.03 12.38
N PHE A 99 -10.40 3.03 13.27
CA PHE A 99 -11.46 3.09 14.27
C PHE A 99 -12.83 3.30 13.61
N LEU A 100 -12.95 4.24 12.67
CA LEU A 100 -14.17 4.46 11.89
C LEU A 100 -14.55 3.21 11.10
N LEU A 101 -13.58 2.53 10.49
CA LEU A 101 -13.80 1.25 9.82
C LEU A 101 -14.26 0.17 10.80
N MET A 102 -13.70 0.10 12.00
CA MET A 102 -14.13 -0.85 13.02
C MET A 102 -15.56 -0.57 13.50
N LEU A 103 -15.98 0.70 13.54
CA LEU A 103 -17.37 1.08 13.85
C LEU A 103 -18.35 0.72 12.74
N THR A 104 -17.92 0.71 11.46
CA THR A 104 -18.79 0.29 10.34
C THR A 104 -18.82 -1.22 10.13
N VAL A 105 -17.83 -1.95 10.67
CA VAL A 105 -17.78 -3.42 10.59
C VAL A 105 -18.71 -4.05 11.63
N ASP A 106 -19.59 -4.93 11.16
CA ASP A 106 -20.48 -5.73 12.02
C ASP A 106 -19.78 -7.03 12.48
N LEU A 107 -19.09 -6.95 13.64
CA LEU A 107 -18.46 -8.12 14.26
C LEU A 107 -19.47 -9.26 14.53
N PRO A 108 -20.67 -9.01 15.10
CA PRO A 108 -21.68 -10.05 15.28
C PRO A 108 -22.06 -10.79 13.99
N ALA A 109 -22.23 -10.07 12.87
CA ALA A 109 -22.53 -10.68 11.58
C ALA A 109 -21.39 -11.59 11.11
N ILE A 110 -20.13 -11.16 11.27
CA ILE A 110 -18.96 -11.98 10.92
C ILE A 110 -18.91 -13.25 11.77
N LEU A 111 -19.17 -13.15 13.08
CA LEU A 111 -19.20 -14.32 13.97
C LEU A 111 -20.36 -15.28 13.62
N ARG A 112 -21.49 -14.76 13.14
CA ARG A 112 -22.64 -15.55 12.68
C ARG A 112 -22.41 -16.31 11.39
N LEU A 113 -21.42 -15.92 10.57
CA LEU A 113 -20.98 -16.73 9.41
C LEU A 113 -20.40 -18.09 9.86
N GLY A 114 -20.06 -18.23 11.14
CA GLY A 114 -19.71 -19.49 11.76
C GLY A 114 -18.27 -19.95 11.47
N PRO A 115 -17.91 -21.17 11.90
CA PRO A 115 -16.53 -21.65 11.90
C PRO A 115 -15.95 -21.84 10.49
N MET A 116 -16.78 -22.01 9.45
CA MET A 116 -16.30 -22.18 8.07
C MET A 116 -15.68 -20.88 7.54
N ALA A 117 -16.36 -19.74 7.71
CA ALA A 117 -15.85 -18.45 7.25
C ALA A 117 -14.62 -18.00 8.04
N LEU A 118 -14.65 -18.13 9.37
CA LEU A 118 -13.48 -17.86 10.21
C LEU A 118 -12.31 -18.79 9.88
N GLY A 119 -12.58 -20.07 9.61
CA GLY A 119 -11.57 -21.03 9.18
C GLY A 119 -10.89 -20.61 7.87
N MET A 120 -11.67 -20.18 6.87
CA MET A 120 -11.13 -19.67 5.60
C MET A 120 -10.26 -18.42 5.80
N LEU A 121 -10.64 -17.51 6.70
CA LEU A 121 -9.82 -16.33 7.04
C LEU A 121 -8.48 -16.73 7.66
N VAL A 122 -8.48 -17.67 8.62
CA VAL A 122 -7.24 -18.13 9.28
C VAL A 122 -6.37 -18.87 8.29
N VAL A 123 -6.93 -19.77 7.48
CA VAL A 123 -6.18 -20.48 6.43
C VAL A 123 -5.58 -19.50 5.43
N GLY A 124 -6.32 -18.46 5.02
CA GLY A 124 -5.79 -17.40 4.15
C GLY A 124 -4.64 -16.64 4.79
N THR A 125 -4.77 -16.24 6.06
CA THR A 125 -3.73 -15.52 6.80
C THR A 125 -2.47 -16.37 6.96
N VAL A 126 -2.62 -17.62 7.41
CA VAL A 126 -1.53 -18.58 7.55
C VAL A 126 -0.88 -18.85 6.19
N GLY A 127 -1.68 -18.97 5.13
CA GLY A 127 -1.22 -19.15 3.76
C GLY A 127 -0.31 -18.01 3.29
N ILE A 128 -0.70 -16.75 3.53
CA ILE A 128 0.12 -15.58 3.16
C ILE A 128 1.42 -15.55 3.97
N VAL A 129 1.37 -15.78 5.28
CA VAL A 129 2.56 -15.78 6.16
C VAL A 129 3.54 -16.90 5.78
N LEU A 130 3.05 -18.12 5.60
CA LEU A 130 3.88 -19.25 5.17
C LEU A 130 4.39 -19.06 3.74
N GLY A 131 3.54 -18.56 2.83
CA GLY A 131 3.91 -18.28 1.45
C GLY A 131 5.07 -17.30 1.37
N ALA A 132 5.01 -16.19 2.12
CA ALA A 132 6.10 -15.22 2.20
C ALA A 132 7.39 -15.84 2.78
N ALA A 133 7.29 -16.57 3.90
CA ALA A 133 8.44 -17.20 4.55
C ALA A 133 9.12 -18.26 3.67
N VAL A 134 8.34 -19.15 3.04
CA VAL A 134 8.84 -20.22 2.16
C VAL A 134 9.45 -19.62 0.89
N SER A 135 8.80 -18.64 0.27
CA SER A 135 9.34 -17.96 -0.91
C SER A 135 10.67 -17.30 -0.60
N TYR A 136 10.77 -16.55 0.50
CA TYR A 136 12.02 -15.94 0.92
C TYR A 136 13.12 -16.99 1.19
N ALA A 137 12.81 -18.08 1.88
CA ALA A 137 13.77 -19.15 2.16
C ALA A 137 14.27 -19.85 0.88
N LEU A 138 13.39 -20.08 -0.09
CA LEU A 138 13.71 -20.72 -1.36
C LEU A 138 14.62 -19.82 -2.23
N PHE A 139 14.26 -18.55 -2.39
CA PHE A 139 15.03 -17.59 -3.18
C PHE A 139 16.33 -17.14 -2.49
N GLN A 140 16.46 -17.30 -1.17
CA GLN A 140 17.74 -17.14 -0.48
C GLN A 140 18.68 -18.33 -0.73
N ALA A 141 18.14 -19.52 -0.99
CA ALA A 141 18.93 -20.74 -1.20
C ALA A 141 19.42 -20.90 -2.64
N LEU A 142 18.76 -20.26 -3.61
CA LEU A 142 19.22 -20.08 -4.99
C LEU A 142 20.28 -18.96 -5.08
#